data_AF-M4YMB2-F1
#
_entry.id   AF-M4YMB2-F1
#
_cell.length_a   1.000
_cell.length_b   1.000
_cell.length_c   1.000
_cell.angle_alpha   90.00
_cell.angle_beta   90.00
_cell.angle_gamma   90.00
#
_symmetry.space_group_name_H-M   'P 1'
#
loop_
_entity.id
_entity.type
_entity.pdbx_description
1 polymer ?
#
loop_
_entity_poly.entity_id
_entity_poly.type
_entity_poly.pdbx_seq_one_letter_code
_entity_poly.pdbx_strand_id
1 'polypeptide(L)'
;MCRECGAPIDGEYGFCVFCGAEYVFKEASGEPVSFAAESVSALTAEVARSNYLFTNFLLFAWVAASMVYGTLALIFPDTMIEVGKMAYSPAALRVMGVSLIGSGIFALLSGVCCTRRSNWKQAVYLCMAAAALPFVILILGDSTGLLLALVGFVVALRISKEKSVFNS
;
A
#
# COMPACT_ATOMS: atom_id res chain seq x y z
N MET A 1 3.55 5.81 -28.50
CA MET A 1 2.90 5.02 -27.43
C MET A 1 3.95 4.51 -26.47
N CYS A 2 3.76 4.69 -25.16
CA CYS A 2 4.67 4.24 -24.12
C CYS A 2 4.74 2.72 -24.09
N ARG A 3 5.94 2.13 -24.10
CA ARG A 3 6.11 0.67 -24.04
C ARG A 3 5.68 0.07 -22.70
N GLU A 4 5.72 0.86 -21.62
CA GLU A 4 5.35 0.38 -20.29
C GLU A 4 3.85 0.46 -20.01
N CYS A 5 3.18 1.56 -20.38
CA CYS A 5 1.79 1.81 -20.01
C CYS A 5 0.81 1.96 -21.19
N GLY A 6 1.30 1.93 -22.43
CA GLY A 6 0.47 2.07 -23.63
C GLY A 6 -0.10 3.47 -23.87
N ALA A 7 0.16 4.44 -23.00
CA ALA A 7 -0.33 5.82 -23.16
C ALA A 7 0.30 6.53 -24.37
N PRO A 8 -0.39 7.50 -24.99
CA PRO A 8 0.21 8.38 -25.98
C PRO A 8 1.41 9.11 -25.36
N ILE A 9 2.50 9.19 -26.12
CA ILE A 9 3.72 9.88 -25.70
C ILE A 9 3.67 11.25 -26.38
N ASP A 10 3.78 12.32 -25.59
CA ASP A 10 4.00 13.65 -26.12
C ASP A 10 5.51 13.84 -26.33
N GLY A 11 5.91 14.17 -27.57
CA GLY A 11 7.29 14.07 -28.03
C GLY A 11 8.26 15.13 -27.46
N GLU A 12 7.77 16.03 -26.60
CA GLU A 12 8.57 17.10 -26.01
C GLU A 12 9.40 16.66 -24.80
N TYR A 13 9.00 15.57 -24.13
CA TYR A 13 9.59 15.15 -22.86
C TYR A 13 10.34 13.84 -23.04
N GLY A 14 11.49 13.64 -22.38
CA GLY A 14 12.27 12.39 -22.40
C GLY A 14 11.70 11.26 -21.52
N PHE A 15 10.44 11.38 -21.09
CA PHE A 15 9.79 10.42 -20.19
C PHE A 15 8.26 10.46 -20.35
N CYS A 16 7.61 9.36 -19.99
CA CYS A 16 6.15 9.25 -20.10
C CYS A 16 5.48 9.99 -18.94
N VAL A 17 4.76 11.08 -19.22
CA VAL A 17 3.99 11.83 -18.20
C VAL A 17 2.92 11.01 -17.47
N PHE A 18 2.49 9.87 -18.02
CA PHE A 18 1.48 9.02 -17.40
C PHE A 18 2.04 7.96 -16.44
N CYS A 19 3.25 7.43 -16.71
CA CYS A 19 3.82 6.34 -15.92
C CYS A 19 5.25 6.59 -15.43
N GLY A 20 5.85 7.73 -15.78
CA GLY A 20 7.22 8.09 -15.41
C GLY A 20 8.31 7.29 -16.13
N ALA A 21 7.97 6.41 -17.07
CA ALA A 21 8.96 5.61 -17.78
C ALA A 21 9.83 6.50 -18.66
N GLU A 22 11.14 6.49 -18.41
CA GLU A 22 12.13 7.19 -19.23
C GLU A 22 12.22 6.57 -20.62
N TYR A 23 12.40 7.41 -21.63
CA TYR A 23 12.77 6.96 -22.96
C TYR A 23 13.77 7.91 -23.59
N VAL A 24 14.79 7.34 -24.23
CA VAL A 24 15.82 8.13 -24.89
C VAL A 24 15.24 8.68 -26.19
N PHE A 25 15.00 9.99 -26.24
CA PHE A 25 14.79 10.69 -27.49
C PHE A 25 16.12 10.70 -28.25
N LYS A 26 16.19 10.01 -29.39
CA LYS A 26 17.25 10.23 -30.37
C LYS A 26 16.76 11.30 -31.33
N GLU A 27 17.18 12.55 -31.16
CA GLU A 27 17.09 13.52 -32.26
C GLU A 27 17.95 13.05 -33.43
N ALA A 28 17.52 13.42 -34.64
CA ALA A 28 18.21 13.12 -35.90
C ALA A 28 19.63 13.72 -36.00
N SER A 29 20.06 14.52 -35.03
CA SER A 29 21.35 15.21 -34.96
C SER A 29 22.46 14.43 -34.23
N GLY A 30 22.16 13.30 -33.58
CA GLY A 30 23.20 12.39 -33.05
C GLY A 30 23.89 12.82 -31.74
N GLU A 31 23.55 13.95 -31.14
CA GLU A 31 24.06 14.35 -29.82
C GLU A 31 23.01 14.13 -28.70
N PRO A 32 23.37 13.44 -27.60
CA PRO A 32 22.47 13.26 -26.46
C PRO A 32 22.44 14.53 -25.60
N VAL A 33 21.27 15.16 -25.45
CA VAL A 33 21.05 16.28 -24.54
C VAL A 33 20.99 15.75 -23.09
N SER A 34 22.07 15.93 -22.31
CA SER A 34 22.24 15.29 -20.99
C SER A 34 21.91 16.16 -19.76
N PHE A 35 21.75 17.48 -19.89
CA PHE A 35 21.66 18.37 -18.72
C PHE A 35 20.29 18.39 -18.01
N ALA A 36 19.19 18.04 -18.70
CA ALA A 36 17.86 17.96 -18.10
C ALA A 36 17.53 16.57 -17.53
N ALA A 37 18.21 15.52 -17.99
CA ALA A 37 17.94 14.15 -17.58
C ALA A 37 18.43 13.85 -16.15
N GLU A 38 19.57 14.45 -15.74
CA GLU A 38 20.22 14.15 -14.46
C GLU A 38 19.54 14.84 -13.27
N SER A 39 19.03 16.06 -13.45
CA SER A 39 18.27 16.78 -12.42
C SER A 39 16.85 16.21 -12.24
N VAL A 40 16.24 15.75 -13.33
CA VAL A 40 14.93 15.09 -13.29
C VAL A 40 15.03 13.68 -12.71
N SER A 41 16.10 12.91 -13.01
CA SER A 41 16.29 11.57 -12.43
C SER A 41 16.56 11.62 -10.92
N ALA A 42 17.29 12.63 -10.44
CA ALA A 42 17.50 12.86 -9.01
C ALA A 42 16.19 13.22 -8.30
N LEU A 43 15.38 14.12 -8.88
CA LEU A 43 14.10 14.52 -8.32
C LEU A 43 13.07 13.37 -8.33
N THR A 44 13.01 12.57 -9.39
CA THR A 44 12.12 11.40 -9.46
C THR A 44 12.55 10.32 -8.47
N ALA A 45 13.85 10.09 -8.28
CA ALA A 45 14.38 9.16 -7.28
C ALA A 45 14.05 9.61 -5.84
N GLU A 46 14.16 10.90 -5.53
CA GLU A 46 13.79 11.44 -4.21
C GLU A 46 12.28 11.33 -3.95
N VAL A 47 11.44 11.67 -4.93
CA VAL A 47 9.98 11.53 -4.84
C VAL A 47 9.58 10.06 -4.70
N ALA A 48 10.20 9.15 -5.46
CA ALA A 48 9.97 7.71 -5.35
C ALA A 48 10.36 7.18 -3.96
N ARG A 49 11.51 7.61 -3.43
CA ARG A 49 11.97 7.25 -2.09
C ARG A 49 11.04 7.77 -0.98
N SER A 50 10.58 9.02 -1.11
CA SER A 50 9.63 9.62 -0.17
C SER A 50 8.29 8.87 -0.17
N ASN A 51 7.78 8.51 -1.35
CA ASN A 51 6.55 7.74 -1.48
C ASN A 51 6.69 6.33 -0.88
N TYR A 52 7.81 5.65 -1.13
CA TYR A 52 8.09 4.35 -0.54
C TYR A 52 8.13 4.38 0.99
N LEU A 53 8.82 5.38 1.57
CA LEU A 53 8.88 5.56 3.02
C LEU A 53 7.49 5.81 3.62
N PHE A 54 6.67 6.63 2.97
CA PHE A 54 5.30 6.90 3.39
C PHE A 54 4.41 5.66 3.30
N THR A 55 4.52 4.88 2.20
CA THR A 55 3.80 3.62 2.03
C THR A 55 4.17 2.60 3.11
N ASN A 56 5.47 2.46 3.43
CA ASN A 56 5.92 1.61 4.53
C ASN A 56 5.39 2.09 5.87
N PHE A 57 5.43 3.39 6.14
CA PHE A 57 4.91 3.95 7.39
C PHE A 57 3.41 3.62 7.57
N LEU A 58 2.59 3.81 6.52
CA LEU A 58 1.16 3.46 6.56
C LEU A 58 0.94 1.97 6.81
N LEU A 59 1.72 1.11 6.16
CA LEU A 59 1.63 -0.33 6.32
C LEU A 59 1.99 -0.76 7.75
N PHE A 60 3.07 -0.22 8.33
CA PHE A 60 3.43 -0.49 9.72
C PHE A 60 2.43 0.08 10.73
N ALA A 61 1.91 1.28 10.49
CA ALA A 61 0.87 1.88 11.32
C ALA A 61 -0.39 1.00 11.33
N TRP A 62 -0.80 0.48 10.17
CA TRP A 62 -1.92 -0.43 10.05
C TRP A 62 -1.67 -1.76 10.77
N VAL A 63 -0.47 -2.35 10.65
CA VAL A 63 -0.08 -3.56 11.40
C VAL A 63 -0.18 -3.31 12.90
N ALA A 64 0.42 -2.22 13.40
CA ALA A 64 0.42 -1.88 14.81
C ALA A 64 -1.01 -1.67 15.34
N ALA A 65 -1.82 -0.89 14.63
CA ALA A 65 -3.21 -0.64 15.01
C ALA A 65 -4.03 -1.94 15.06
N SER A 66 -3.91 -2.78 14.03
CA SER A 66 -4.64 -4.06 13.95
C SER A 66 -4.22 -5.04 15.04
N MET A 67 -2.91 -5.12 15.33
CA MET A 67 -2.38 -6.00 16.38
C MET A 67 -2.79 -5.54 17.77
N VAL A 68 -2.67 -4.24 18.07
CA VAL A 68 -3.04 -3.70 19.39
C VAL A 68 -4.54 -3.83 19.61
N TYR A 69 -5.36 -3.36 18.66
CA TYR A 69 -6.81 -3.40 18.81
C TYR A 69 -7.34 -4.84 18.81
N GLY A 70 -6.78 -5.71 17.96
CA GLY A 70 -7.15 -7.12 17.92
C GLY A 70 -6.78 -7.87 19.20
N THR A 71 -5.62 -7.58 19.80
CA THR A 71 -5.19 -8.18 21.06
C THR A 71 -6.06 -7.72 22.23
N LEU A 72 -6.38 -6.43 22.30
CA LEU A 72 -7.29 -5.90 23.33
C LEU A 72 -8.67 -6.55 23.25
N ALA A 73 -9.23 -6.70 22.04
CA ALA A 73 -10.51 -7.35 21.83
C ALA A 73 -10.52 -8.85 22.22
N LEU A 74 -9.38 -9.53 22.15
CA LEU A 74 -9.24 -10.94 22.55
C LEU A 74 -9.04 -11.13 24.05
N ILE A 75 -8.15 -10.35 24.66
CA ILE A 75 -7.74 -10.55 26.05
C ILE A 75 -8.72 -9.86 27.00
N PHE A 76 -9.24 -8.69 26.64
CA PHE A 76 -10.06 -7.85 27.51
C PHE A 76 -11.38 -7.42 26.84
N PRO A 77 -12.22 -8.36 26.38
CA PRO A 77 -13.48 -8.02 25.69
C PRO A 77 -14.42 -7.22 26.60
N ASP A 78 -14.52 -7.58 27.88
CA ASP A 78 -15.43 -6.93 28.83
C ASP A 78 -15.00 -5.49 29.12
N THR A 79 -13.69 -5.24 29.27
CA THR A 79 -13.14 -3.89 29.44
C THR A 79 -13.39 -3.01 28.22
N MET A 80 -13.29 -3.57 27.00
CA MET A 80 -13.61 -2.83 25.78
C MET A 80 -15.11 -2.48 25.68
N ILE A 81 -15.99 -3.37 26.14
CA ILE A 81 -17.44 -3.11 26.20
C ILE A 81 -17.73 -1.97 27.18
N GLU A 82 -17.18 -2.05 28.40
CA GLU A 82 -17.43 -1.05 29.45
C GLU A 82 -16.86 0.33 29.10
N VAL A 83 -15.60 0.39 28.65
CA VAL A 83 -14.91 1.66 28.35
C VAL A 83 -15.39 2.23 27.01
N GLY A 84 -15.54 1.39 26.00
CA GLY A 84 -15.96 1.80 24.66
C GLY A 84 -17.47 2.01 24.52
N LYS A 85 -18.27 1.66 25.54
CA LYS A 85 -19.74 1.63 25.49
C LYS A 85 -20.24 0.88 24.25
N MET A 86 -19.54 -0.18 23.86
CA MET A 86 -19.81 -0.89 22.63
C MET A 86 -21.01 -1.83 22.80
N ALA A 87 -21.97 -1.77 21.88
CA ALA A 87 -23.13 -2.66 21.86
C ALA A 87 -22.79 -4.03 21.24
N TYR A 88 -21.65 -4.62 21.62
CA TYR A 88 -21.19 -5.91 21.11
C TYR A 88 -21.29 -7.00 22.18
N SER A 89 -21.61 -8.22 21.75
CA SER A 89 -21.43 -9.38 22.59
C SER A 89 -19.93 -9.70 22.76
N PRO A 90 -19.49 -10.27 23.88
CA PRO A 90 -18.09 -10.69 24.07
C PRO A 90 -17.59 -11.64 22.97
N ALA A 91 -18.49 -12.47 22.42
CA ALA A 91 -18.18 -13.36 21.31
C ALA A 91 -17.89 -12.58 20.00
N ALA A 92 -18.65 -11.52 19.70
CA ALA A 92 -18.42 -10.68 18.54
C ALA A 92 -17.07 -9.94 18.62
N LEU A 93 -16.70 -9.45 19.80
CA LEU A 93 -15.38 -8.85 20.04
C LEU A 93 -14.23 -9.82 19.81
N ARG A 94 -14.39 -11.09 20.21
CA ARG A 94 -13.35 -12.11 19.94
C ARG A 94 -13.20 -12.38 18.44
N VAL A 95 -14.31 -12.47 17.70
CA VAL A 95 -14.27 -12.64 16.23
C VAL A 95 -13.59 -11.43 15.56
N MET A 96 -13.93 -10.22 16.01
CA MET A 96 -13.27 -8.99 15.58
C MET A 96 -11.76 -9.02 15.91
N GLY A 97 -11.40 -9.47 17.11
CA GLY A 97 -10.02 -9.58 17.53
C GLY A 97 -9.19 -10.53 16.65
N VAL A 98 -9.73 -11.70 16.34
CA VAL A 98 -9.08 -12.66 15.43
C VAL A 98 -8.96 -12.09 14.01
N SER A 99 -10.00 -11.43 13.48
CA SER A 99 -9.95 -10.88 12.13
C SER A 99 -8.93 -9.74 11.99
N LEU A 100 -8.80 -8.89 13.00
CA LEU A 100 -7.81 -7.82 13.05
C LEU A 100 -6.39 -8.35 13.17
N ILE A 101 -6.14 -9.32 14.04
CA ILE A 101 -4.81 -9.96 14.13
C ILE A 101 -4.47 -10.62 12.80
N GLY A 102 -5.42 -11.35 12.19
CA GLY A 102 -5.24 -11.92 10.85
C GLY A 102 -4.86 -10.85 9.83
N SER A 103 -5.60 -9.73 9.79
CA SER A 103 -5.31 -8.59 8.92
C SER A 103 -3.89 -8.06 9.12
N GLY A 104 -3.48 -7.86 10.38
CA GLY A 104 -2.13 -7.43 10.72
C GLY A 104 -1.04 -8.41 10.28
N ILE A 105 -1.27 -9.73 10.40
CA ILE A 105 -0.32 -10.76 9.95
C ILE A 105 -0.16 -10.69 8.42
N PHE A 106 -1.27 -10.63 7.68
CA PHE A 106 -1.22 -10.53 6.22
C PHE A 106 -0.55 -9.23 5.75
N ALA A 107 -0.81 -8.11 6.44
CA ALA A 107 -0.14 -6.84 6.16
C ALA A 107 1.37 -6.90 6.45
N LEU A 108 1.78 -7.56 7.54
CA LEU A 108 3.19 -7.77 7.87
C LEU A 108 3.89 -8.65 6.82
N LEU A 109 3.26 -9.75 6.41
CA LEU A 109 3.77 -10.60 5.34
C LEU A 109 3.87 -9.84 4.01
N SER A 110 2.90 -8.97 3.71
CA SER A 110 2.97 -8.07 2.56
C SER A 110 4.19 -7.15 2.61
N GLY A 111 4.48 -6.54 3.76
CA GLY A 111 5.68 -5.71 3.96
C GLY A 111 7.00 -6.49 3.77
N VAL A 112 7.07 -7.72 4.26
CA VAL A 112 8.23 -8.60 4.01
C VAL A 112 8.38 -8.92 2.52
N CYS A 113 7.28 -9.21 1.83
CA CYS A 113 7.27 -9.43 0.38
C CYS A 113 7.65 -8.17 -0.41
N CYS A 114 7.24 -6.97 0.02
CA CYS A 114 7.65 -5.70 -0.58
C CYS A 114 9.16 -5.46 -0.49
N THR A 115 9.84 -6.05 0.50
CA THR A 115 11.30 -5.94 0.64
C THR A 115 12.05 -6.76 -0.43
N ARG A 116 11.41 -7.81 -0.98
CA ARG A 116 11.98 -8.65 -2.03
C ARG A 116 11.42 -8.26 -3.41
N ARG A 117 12.23 -7.57 -4.23
CA ARG A 117 11.83 -7.04 -5.56
C ARG A 117 11.09 -8.03 -6.47
N SER A 118 11.39 -9.34 -6.41
CA SER A 118 10.74 -10.33 -7.28
C SER A 118 9.27 -10.64 -6.92
N ASN A 119 8.81 -10.30 -5.71
CA ASN A 119 7.54 -10.81 -5.17
C ASN A 119 6.46 -9.73 -4.99
N TRP A 120 6.57 -8.59 -5.69
CA TRP A 120 5.62 -7.47 -5.57
C TRP A 120 4.16 -7.89 -5.81
N LYS A 121 3.90 -8.84 -6.73
CA LYS A 121 2.55 -9.38 -6.97
C LYS A 121 1.98 -10.04 -5.71
N GLN A 122 2.79 -10.85 -5.03
CA GLN A 122 2.38 -11.51 -3.78
C GLN A 122 2.12 -10.48 -2.69
N ALA A 123 2.94 -9.43 -2.61
CA ALA A 123 2.72 -8.35 -1.66
C ALA A 123 1.36 -7.65 -1.86
N VAL A 124 0.98 -7.37 -3.11
CA VAL A 124 -0.34 -6.80 -3.43
C VAL A 124 -1.46 -7.75 -3.05
N TYR A 125 -1.37 -9.04 -3.39
CA TYR A 125 -2.40 -10.02 -3.01
C TYR A 125 -2.56 -10.15 -1.49
N LEU A 126 -1.45 -10.18 -0.75
CA LEU A 126 -1.46 -10.24 0.72
C LEU A 126 -2.05 -8.95 1.33
N CYS A 127 -1.74 -7.79 0.76
CA CYS A 127 -2.32 -6.51 1.19
C CYS A 127 -3.83 -6.44 0.94
N MET A 128 -4.29 -6.94 -0.21
CA MET A 128 -5.72 -7.03 -0.53
C MET A 128 -6.44 -8.02 0.39
N ALA A 129 -5.82 -9.17 0.70
CA ALA A 129 -6.36 -10.12 1.68
C ALA A 129 -6.42 -9.51 3.10
N ALA A 130 -5.38 -8.77 3.49
CA ALA A 130 -5.36 -8.02 4.75
C ALA A 130 -6.51 -7.00 4.82
N ALA A 131 -6.82 -6.32 3.71
CA ALA A 131 -7.90 -5.34 3.62
C ALA A 131 -9.30 -5.99 3.60
N ALA A 132 -9.41 -7.23 3.14
CA ALA A 132 -10.66 -7.98 3.11
C ALA A 132 -11.13 -8.42 4.50
N LEU A 133 -10.21 -8.73 5.42
CA LEU A 133 -10.53 -9.26 6.76
C LEU A 133 -11.33 -8.27 7.64
N PRO A 134 -11.03 -6.96 7.67
CA PRO A 134 -11.84 -5.97 8.37
C PRO A 134 -13.29 -5.84 7.90
N PHE A 135 -13.68 -6.38 6.73
CA PHE A 135 -15.10 -6.37 6.33
C PHE A 135 -15.98 -7.25 7.23
N VAL A 136 -15.41 -8.23 7.94
CA VAL A 136 -16.13 -8.99 8.96
C VAL A 136 -16.64 -8.05 10.07
N ILE A 137 -15.88 -7.00 10.37
CA ILE A 137 -16.22 -5.99 11.38
C ILE A 137 -17.38 -5.10 10.90
N LEU A 138 -17.47 -4.86 9.59
CA LEU A 138 -18.59 -4.15 8.97
C LEU A 138 -19.91 -4.92 9.10
N ILE A 139 -19.88 -6.26 8.97
CA ILE A 139 -21.07 -7.11 9.17
C ILE A 139 -21.59 -7.00 10.60
N LEU A 140 -20.69 -6.77 11.56
CA LEU A 140 -21.05 -6.53 12.96
C LEU A 140 -21.58 -5.10 13.19
N GLY A 141 -21.62 -4.24 12.17
CA GLY A 141 -22.16 -2.88 12.25
C GLY A 141 -21.16 -1.82 12.72
N ASP A 142 -19.86 -2.13 12.74
CA ASP A 142 -18.81 -1.16 13.08
C ASP A 142 -18.22 -0.51 11.81
N SER A 143 -18.34 0.81 11.71
CA SER A 143 -17.73 1.59 10.63
C SER A 143 -16.20 1.57 10.64
N THR A 144 -15.57 1.17 11.74
CA THR A 144 -14.11 1.04 11.86
C THR A 144 -13.57 0.03 10.85
N GLY A 145 -14.34 -1.03 10.55
CA GLY A 145 -13.99 -2.00 9.51
C GLY A 145 -13.83 -1.37 8.12
N LEU A 146 -14.70 -0.40 7.78
CA LEU A 146 -14.64 0.33 6.51
C LEU A 146 -13.38 1.20 6.43
N LEU A 147 -13.07 1.93 7.50
CA LEU A 147 -11.87 2.78 7.57
C LEU A 147 -10.60 1.97 7.38
N LEU A 148 -10.48 0.82 8.06
CA LEU A 148 -9.33 -0.07 7.93
C LEU A 148 -9.22 -0.67 6.52
N ALA A 149 -10.35 -1.07 5.92
CA ALA A 149 -10.37 -1.57 4.55
C ALA A 149 -9.94 -0.50 3.53
N LEU A 150 -10.38 0.75 3.70
CA LEU A 150 -9.97 1.88 2.85
C LEU A 150 -8.48 2.17 2.96
N VAL A 151 -7.93 2.18 4.17
CA VAL A 151 -6.48 2.33 4.38
C VAL A 151 -5.73 1.21 3.66
N GLY A 152 -6.19 -0.03 3.81
CA GLY A 152 -5.57 -1.17 3.13
C GLY A 152 -5.63 -1.11 1.61
N PHE A 153 -6.74 -0.61 1.05
CA PHE A 153 -6.88 -0.41 -0.38
C PHE A 153 -5.96 0.69 -0.91
N VAL A 154 -5.82 1.81 -0.18
CA VAL A 154 -4.89 2.89 -0.52
C VAL A 154 -3.44 2.37 -0.52
N VAL A 155 -3.06 1.58 0.48
CA VAL A 155 -1.73 0.97 0.55
C VAL A 155 -1.51 -0.02 -0.60
N ALA A 156 -2.49 -0.86 -0.92
CA ALA A 156 -2.39 -1.80 -2.05
C ALA A 156 -2.24 -1.09 -3.41
N LEU A 157 -2.96 0.02 -3.63
CA LEU A 157 -2.82 0.86 -4.82
C LEU A 157 -1.44 1.51 -4.90
N ARG A 158 -0.90 1.97 -3.77
CA ARG A 158 0.46 2.55 -3.70
C ARG A 158 1.52 1.52 -4.08
N ILE A 159 1.48 0.32 -3.48
CA ILE A 159 2.37 -0.80 -3.82
C ILE A 159 2.27 -1.14 -5.32
N SER A 160 1.05 -1.13 -5.87
CA SER A 160 0.82 -1.41 -7.29
C SER A 160 1.38 -0.33 -8.23
N LYS A 161 1.34 0.95 -7.83
CA LYS A 161 1.91 2.07 -8.59
C LYS A 161 3.44 2.09 -8.56
N GLU A 162 4.06 1.62 -7.48
CA GLU A 162 5.51 1.55 -7.34
C GLU A 162 6.14 0.36 -8.11
N LYS A 163 5.35 -0.38 -8.90
CA LYS A 163 5.79 -1.53 -9.72
C LYS A 163 7.06 -1.26 -10.55
N SER A 164 7.20 -0.08 -11.15
CA SER A 164 8.37 0.27 -11.98
C SER A 164 9.68 0.30 -11.16
N VAL A 165 9.61 0.70 -9.89
CA VAL A 165 10.76 0.70 -8.96
C VAL A 165 11.21 -0.73 -8.61
N PHE A 166 10.29 -1.70 -8.64
CA PHE A 166 10.58 -3.10 -8.33
C PHE A 166 11.02 -3.95 -9.53
N ASN A 167 10.76 -3.48 -10.76
CA ASN A 167 11.16 -4.14 -12.01
C ASN A 167 12.52 -3.66 -12.56
N SER A 168 13.14 -2.65 -11.92
CA SER A 168 14.51 -2.17 -12.18
C SER A 168 15.55 -2.94 -11.37
#